data_AF-A0A840PT87-F1
#
_entry.id   AF-A0A840PT87-F1
#
_cell.length_a   1.000
_cell.length_b   1.000
_cell.length_c   1.000
_cell.angle_alpha   90.00
_cell.angle_beta   90.00
_cell.angle_gamma   90.00
#
_symmetry.space_group_name_H-M   'P 1'
#
loop_
_entity.id
_entity.type
_entity.pdbx_description
1 polymer ?
#
loop_
_entity_poly.entity_id
_entity_poly.type
_entity_poly.pdbx_seq_one_letter_code
_entity_poly.pdbx_strand_id
1 'polypeptide(L)'
;MSKAGENEKKFKQLISDRFGTGLLQGSQTYKNYDADVSISVDDMIEIDGKRILFEIDSGNYAKLLVGQYVLLNQIIEDQENVLFVIVHYYKQYNDERTRKNLQFINESLYKSKGIPFKVFTAESFQGEINQYRNIEEFVAAKFSL
;
A
#
# COMPACT_ATOMS: atom_id res chain seq x y z
N MET A 1 1.60 -11.83 21.02
CA MET A 1 1.53 -11.46 19.59
C MET A 1 2.71 -10.55 19.28
N SER A 2 3.22 -10.56 18.05
CA SER A 2 4.26 -9.61 17.63
C SER A 2 3.65 -8.21 17.47
N LYS A 3 4.44 -7.14 17.61
CA LYS A 3 3.98 -5.77 17.36
C LYS A 3 3.45 -5.58 15.93
N ALA A 4 4.02 -6.29 14.96
CA ALA A 4 3.56 -6.28 13.58
C ALA A 4 2.13 -6.82 13.45
N GLY A 5 1.85 -8.01 13.99
CA GLY A 5 0.51 -8.59 13.95
C GLY A 5 -0.54 -7.77 14.70
N GLU A 6 -0.15 -7.06 15.77
CA GLU A 6 -1.05 -6.11 16.45
C GLU A 6 -1.38 -4.89 15.59
N ASN A 7 -0.43 -4.38 14.81
CA ASN A 7 -0.65 -3.24 13.92
C ASN A 7 -1.47 -3.62 12.70
N GLU A 8 -1.22 -4.80 12.11
CA GLU A 8 -2.08 -5.34 11.05
C GLU A 8 -3.52 -5.49 11.54
N LYS A 9 -3.72 -6.02 12.76
CA LYS A 9 -5.06 -6.12 13.36
C LYS A 9 -5.72 -4.74 13.52
N LYS A 10 -4.96 -3.72 13.96
CA LYS A 10 -5.47 -2.34 14.09
C LYS A 10 -5.85 -1.76 12.73
N PHE A 11 -5.05 -2.01 11.70
CA PHE A 11 -5.37 -1.59 10.33
C PHE A 11 -6.67 -2.23 9.84
N LYS A 12 -6.80 -3.55 9.99
CA LYS A 12 -8.00 -4.30 9.59
C LYS A 12 -9.24 -3.82 10.33
N GLN A 13 -9.11 -3.56 11.63
CA GLN A 13 -10.19 -3.00 12.44
C GLN A 13 -10.58 -1.60 11.97
N LEU A 14 -9.61 -0.72 11.70
CA LEU A 14 -9.85 0.63 11.22
C LEU A 14 -10.64 0.65 9.91
N ILE A 15 -10.26 -0.18 8.94
CA ILE A 15 -11.00 -0.31 7.68
C ILE A 15 -12.40 -0.87 7.92
N SER A 16 -12.51 -1.91 8.75
CA SER A 16 -13.79 -2.55 9.06
C SER A 16 -14.78 -1.61 9.76
N ASP A 17 -14.29 -0.82 10.72
CA ASP A 17 -15.10 0.17 11.44
C ASP A 17 -15.54 1.30 10.50
N ARG A 18 -14.69 1.67 9.53
CA ARG A 18 -14.96 2.80 8.64
C ARG A 18 -15.88 2.44 7.48
N PHE A 19 -15.67 1.29 6.85
CA PHE A 19 -16.30 0.93 5.57
C PHE A 19 -17.08 -0.38 5.60
N GLY A 20 -17.02 -1.13 6.71
CA GLY A 20 -17.65 -2.45 6.84
C GLY A 20 -16.68 -3.61 6.65
N THR A 21 -17.15 -4.81 6.98
CA THR A 21 -16.35 -6.05 6.92
C THR A 21 -16.33 -6.64 5.50
N GLY A 22 -15.33 -7.48 5.21
CA GLY A 22 -15.24 -8.22 3.94
C GLY A 22 -14.62 -7.46 2.77
N LEU A 23 -14.16 -6.23 2.99
CA LEU A 23 -13.49 -5.41 1.95
C LEU A 23 -12.03 -5.79 1.72
N LEU A 24 -11.34 -6.14 2.82
CA LEU A 24 -9.95 -6.57 2.80
C LEU A 24 -9.85 -8.03 2.38
N GLN A 25 -9.09 -8.29 1.32
CA GLN A 25 -8.95 -9.62 0.72
C GLN A 25 -7.78 -10.42 1.33
N GLY A 26 -7.06 -9.84 2.28
CA GLY A 26 -5.88 -10.42 2.89
C GLY A 26 -4.65 -10.37 1.99
N SER A 27 -3.57 -11.00 2.46
CA SER A 27 -2.27 -10.94 1.81
C SER A 27 -2.33 -11.46 0.37
N GLN A 28 -1.76 -10.69 -0.54
CA GLN A 28 -1.65 -11.05 -1.95
C GLN A 28 -0.19 -11.32 -2.29
N THR A 29 0.06 -12.42 -3.00
CA THR A 29 1.40 -12.79 -3.47
C THR A 29 1.44 -12.74 -4.99
N TYR A 30 2.37 -11.95 -5.52
CA TYR A 30 2.67 -11.84 -6.94
C TYR A 30 3.93 -12.64 -7.26
N LYS A 31 3.93 -13.37 -8.37
CA LYS A 31 5.03 -14.26 -8.77
C LYS A 31 5.44 -14.00 -10.21
N ASN A 32 6.74 -13.98 -10.44
CA ASN A 32 7.31 -14.18 -11.76
C ASN A 32 7.87 -15.61 -11.80
N TYR A 33 7.22 -16.48 -12.58
CA TYR A 33 7.57 -17.90 -12.63
C TYR A 33 8.88 -18.17 -13.38
N ASP A 34 9.23 -17.34 -14.36
CA ASP A 34 10.46 -17.51 -15.15
C ASP A 34 11.72 -17.21 -14.32
N ALA A 35 11.64 -16.21 -13.44
CA ALA A 35 12.73 -15.80 -12.57
C ALA A 35 12.69 -16.49 -11.18
N ASP A 36 11.67 -17.30 -10.90
CA ASP A 36 11.41 -17.92 -9.57
C ASP A 36 11.47 -16.90 -8.41
N VAL A 37 10.84 -15.74 -8.61
CA VAL A 37 10.76 -14.69 -7.60
C VAL A 37 9.31 -14.36 -7.25
N SER A 38 9.08 -14.03 -5.99
CA SER A 38 7.76 -13.61 -5.50
C SER A 38 7.87 -12.42 -4.57
N ILE A 39 6.83 -11.59 -4.55
CA ILE A 39 6.64 -10.51 -3.61
C ILE A 39 5.21 -10.53 -3.08
N SER A 40 5.02 -10.16 -1.82
CA SER A 40 3.70 -10.08 -1.20
C SER A 40 3.43 -8.69 -0.66
N VAL A 41 2.15 -8.41 -0.44
CA VAL A 41 1.64 -7.27 0.32
C VAL A 41 0.74 -7.79 1.44
N ASP A 42 0.56 -7.02 2.51
CA ASP A 42 -0.17 -7.46 3.70
C ASP A 42 -1.68 -7.58 3.47
N ASP A 43 -2.24 -6.68 2.65
CA ASP A 43 -3.67 -6.69 2.32
C ASP A 43 -3.97 -6.04 0.96
N MET A 44 -5.19 -6.21 0.48
CA MET A 44 -5.62 -5.66 -0.81
C MET A 44 -7.12 -5.35 -0.81
N ILE A 45 -7.49 -4.27 -1.51
CA ILE A 45 -8.87 -3.93 -1.86
C ILE A 45 -8.96 -3.84 -3.38
N GLU A 46 -9.98 -4.47 -3.97
CA GLU A 46 -10.30 -4.40 -5.40
C GLU A 46 -11.73 -3.95 -5.60
N ILE A 47 -11.93 -2.89 -6.38
CA ILE A 47 -13.24 -2.37 -6.76
C ILE A 47 -13.16 -1.94 -8.22
N ASP A 48 -14.07 -2.44 -9.06
CA ASP A 48 -14.17 -2.11 -10.49
C ASP A 48 -12.82 -2.23 -11.24
N GLY A 49 -12.06 -3.30 -10.95
CA GLY A 49 -10.74 -3.58 -11.55
C GLY A 49 -9.59 -2.74 -10.99
N LYS A 50 -9.87 -1.75 -10.13
CA LYS A 50 -8.85 -0.93 -9.45
C LYS A 50 -8.42 -1.60 -8.17
N ARG A 51 -7.12 -1.79 -8.00
CA ARG A 51 -6.51 -2.50 -6.88
C ARG A 51 -5.68 -1.56 -6.02
N ILE A 52 -5.99 -1.49 -4.73
CA ILE A 52 -5.14 -0.84 -3.74
C ILE A 52 -4.42 -1.94 -2.96
N LEU A 53 -3.09 -1.94 -3.06
CA LEU A 53 -2.20 -2.86 -2.37
C LEU A 53 -1.70 -2.19 -1.09
N PHE A 54 -1.89 -2.82 0.06
CA PHE A 54 -1.50 -2.26 1.36
C PHE A 54 -0.29 -2.95 1.94
N GLU A 55 0.68 -2.16 2.39
CA GLU A 55 1.79 -2.59 3.23
C GLU A 55 1.74 -1.88 4.58
N ILE A 56 1.76 -2.66 5.67
CA ILE A 56 1.56 -2.20 7.05
C ILE A 56 2.91 -2.18 7.76
N ASP A 57 3.65 -1.10 7.54
CA ASP A 57 5.01 -0.99 8.04
C ASP A 57 5.07 -0.71 9.55
N SER A 58 5.53 -1.72 10.30
CA SER A 58 5.58 -1.71 11.77
C SER A 58 6.97 -1.38 12.35
N GLY A 59 8.03 -1.39 11.54
CA GLY A 59 9.38 -1.02 11.94
C GLY A 59 9.99 -0.15 10.86
N ASN A 60 10.77 0.89 11.18
CA ASN A 60 11.21 1.90 10.19
C ASN A 60 12.00 1.34 8.99
N TYR A 61 11.34 0.69 8.03
CA TYR A 61 11.92 -0.19 7.01
C TYR A 61 11.85 0.45 5.62
N ALA A 62 12.06 1.77 5.55
CA ALA A 62 12.06 2.54 4.29
C ALA A 62 12.89 1.92 3.15
N LYS A 63 13.97 1.19 3.47
CA LYS A 63 14.81 0.50 2.46
C LYS A 63 14.19 -0.80 1.94
N LEU A 64 13.52 -1.56 2.81
CA LEU A 64 12.83 -2.79 2.39
C LEU A 64 11.61 -2.44 1.52
N LEU A 65 10.89 -1.39 1.91
CA LEU A 65 9.77 -0.86 1.13
C LEU A 65 10.17 -0.44 -0.29
N VAL A 66 11.38 0.08 -0.48
CA VAL A 66 11.94 0.34 -1.81
C VAL A 66 12.14 -0.94 -2.61
N GLY A 67 12.71 -1.99 -1.99
CA GLY A 67 12.88 -3.28 -2.64
C GLY A 67 11.55 -3.91 -3.06
N GLN A 68 10.55 -3.87 -2.17
CA GLN A 68 9.20 -4.31 -2.46
C GLN A 68 8.57 -3.52 -3.61
N TYR A 69 8.67 -2.18 -3.58
CA TYR A 69 8.19 -1.33 -4.66
C TYR A 69 8.85 -1.67 -5.99
N VAL A 70 10.16 -1.88 -6.01
CA VAL A 70 10.88 -2.29 -7.22
C VAL A 70 10.36 -3.62 -7.74
N LEU A 71 10.24 -4.65 -6.88
CA LEU A 71 9.74 -5.96 -7.30
C LEU A 71 8.28 -5.91 -7.79
N LEU A 72 7.41 -5.16 -7.13
CA LEU A 72 6.01 -4.99 -7.58
C LEU A 72 5.95 -4.43 -9.00
N ASN A 73 6.76 -3.41 -9.31
CA ASN A 73 6.85 -2.82 -10.65
C ASN A 73 7.46 -3.75 -11.72
N GLN A 74 8.20 -4.79 -11.33
CA GLN A 74 8.74 -5.78 -12.27
C GLN A 74 7.80 -6.96 -12.48
N ILE A 75 6.90 -7.24 -11.54
CA ILE A 75 6.07 -8.46 -11.53
C ILE A 75 4.62 -8.17 -11.93
N ILE A 76 4.06 -7.02 -11.57
CA ILE A 76 2.68 -6.68 -11.90
C ILE A 76 2.61 -6.11 -13.32
N GLU A 77 1.78 -6.70 -14.16
CA GLU A 77 1.58 -6.28 -15.56
C GLU A 77 0.62 -5.09 -15.68
N ASP A 78 -0.55 -5.17 -15.05
CA ASP A 78 -1.58 -4.12 -15.09
C ASP A 78 -1.34 -3.06 -14.01
N GLN A 79 -0.32 -2.23 -14.23
CA GLN A 79 0.11 -1.20 -13.27
C GLN A 79 -0.80 0.02 -13.25
N GLU A 80 -1.52 0.29 -14.34
CA GLU A 80 -2.36 1.49 -14.48
C GLU A 80 -3.57 1.45 -13.53
N ASN A 81 -4.04 0.25 -13.20
CA ASN A 81 -5.14 0.02 -12.26
C ASN A 81 -4.67 -0.35 -10.85
N VAL A 82 -3.40 -0.09 -10.52
CA VAL A 82 -2.82 -0.45 -9.22
C VAL A 82 -2.32 0.78 -8.48
N LEU A 83 -2.58 0.83 -7.18
CA LEU A 83 -2.01 1.80 -6.25
C LEU A 83 -1.33 1.08 -5.11
N PHE A 84 -0.08 1.43 -4.82
CA PHE A 84 0.62 0.93 -3.65
C PHE A 84 0.53 1.89 -2.47
N VAL A 85 -0.08 1.46 -1.37
CA VAL A 85 -0.29 2.26 -0.16
C VAL A 85 0.49 1.69 1.00
N ILE A 86 1.37 2.51 1.58
CA ILE A 86 2.13 2.16 2.77
C ILE A 86 1.54 2.90 3.97
N VAL A 87 1.24 2.17 5.04
CA VAL A 87 0.74 2.73 6.31
C VAL A 87 1.72 2.43 7.43
N HIS A 88 2.48 3.46 7.85
CA HIS A 88 3.44 3.34 8.94
C HIS A 88 2.76 3.41 10.31
N TYR A 89 2.93 2.35 11.12
CA TYR A 89 2.47 2.28 12.52
C TYR A 89 3.58 2.56 13.55
N TYR A 90 4.81 2.83 13.10
CA TYR A 90 5.91 3.20 13.98
C TYR A 90 5.66 4.59 14.59
N LYS A 91 5.84 4.74 15.91
CA LYS A 91 5.61 6.03 16.60
C LYS A 91 6.59 7.09 16.11
N GLN A 92 6.09 8.32 15.91
CA GLN A 92 6.88 9.48 15.44
C GLN A 92 7.60 9.22 14.10
N TYR A 93 7.07 8.31 13.28
CA TYR A 93 7.63 8.04 11.97
C TYR A 93 7.53 9.27 11.07
N ASN A 94 8.64 9.60 10.41
CA ASN A 94 8.65 10.58 9.33
C ASN A 94 8.46 9.84 7.98
N ASP A 95 7.24 9.89 7.45
CA ASP A 95 6.84 9.28 6.18
C ASP A 95 7.55 9.89 4.95
N GLU A 96 8.11 11.09 5.10
CA GLU A 96 8.85 11.80 4.07
C GLU A 96 10.06 11.01 3.57
N ARG A 97 10.72 10.24 4.45
CA ARG A 97 11.88 9.41 4.07
C ARG A 97 11.48 8.32 3.08
N THR A 98 10.43 7.56 3.37
CA THR A 98 9.90 6.53 2.47
C THR A 98 9.44 7.18 1.17
N ARG A 99 8.68 8.28 1.27
CA ARG A 99 8.17 9.01 0.11
C ARG A 99 9.28 9.46 -0.84
N LYS A 100 10.34 10.10 -0.32
CA LYS A 100 11.49 10.55 -1.11
C LYS A 100 12.22 9.41 -1.80
N ASN A 101 12.40 8.28 -1.10
CA ASN A 101 13.06 7.12 -1.70
C ASN A 101 12.23 6.52 -2.85
N LEU A 102 10.92 6.33 -2.64
CA LEU A 102 10.04 5.80 -3.67
C LEU A 102 9.91 6.76 -4.85
N GLN A 103 9.83 8.07 -4.59
CA GLN A 103 9.80 9.09 -5.61
C GLN A 103 11.07 9.07 -6.45
N PHE A 104 12.24 9.03 -5.81
CA PHE A 104 13.52 8.93 -6.50
C PHE A 104 13.59 7.70 -7.41
N ILE A 105 13.13 6.54 -6.93
CA ILE A 105 13.11 5.31 -7.73
C ILE A 105 12.12 5.42 -8.90
N ASN A 106 10.92 5.94 -8.67
CA ASN A 106 9.94 6.13 -9.74
C ASN A 106 10.46 7.07 -10.83
N GLU A 107 11.02 8.21 -10.45
CA GLU A 107 11.57 9.20 -11.38
C GLU A 107 12.80 8.66 -12.14
N SER A 108 13.74 8.01 -11.44
CA SER A 108 15.02 7.59 -12.03
C SER A 108 14.96 6.26 -12.79
N LEU A 109 14.32 5.23 -12.22
CA LEU A 109 14.27 3.89 -12.80
C LEU A 109 13.08 3.72 -13.74
N TYR A 110 11.92 4.24 -13.34
CA TYR A 110 10.66 4.05 -14.06
C TYR A 110 10.24 5.26 -14.90
N LYS A 111 11.01 6.34 -14.92
CA LYS A 111 10.72 7.57 -15.68
C LYS A 111 9.30 8.10 -15.40
N SER A 112 8.90 8.05 -14.12
CA SER A 112 7.58 8.43 -13.63
C SER A 112 6.42 7.58 -14.15
N LYS A 113 6.70 6.37 -14.64
CA LYS A 113 5.70 5.40 -15.10
C LYS A 113 5.56 4.18 -14.18
N GLY A 114 6.21 4.19 -13.04
CA GLY A 114 6.04 3.12 -12.06
C GLY A 114 4.66 3.22 -11.40
N ILE A 115 4.22 2.11 -10.80
CA ILE A 115 3.01 2.00 -9.99
C ILE A 115 2.87 3.25 -9.10
N PRO A 116 1.75 3.98 -9.17
CA PRO A 116 1.45 5.07 -8.26
C PRO A 116 1.56 4.61 -6.81
N PHE A 117 2.04 5.47 -5.92
CA PHE A 117 2.13 5.14 -4.51
C PHE A 117 1.67 6.28 -3.60
N LYS A 118 1.22 5.90 -2.40
CA LYS A 118 0.94 6.82 -1.29
C LYS A 118 1.56 6.27 -0.01
N VAL A 119 2.05 7.17 0.82
CA VAL A 119 2.64 6.83 2.11
C VAL A 119 1.90 7.64 3.18
N PHE A 120 1.48 6.96 4.22
CA PHE A 120 0.79 7.55 5.36
C PHE A 120 1.42 7.09 6.67
N THR A 121 1.29 7.92 7.70
CA THR A 121 1.27 7.43 9.08
C THR A 121 -0.11 6.84 9.39
N ALA A 122 -0.23 5.99 10.40
CA ALA A 122 -1.54 5.46 10.82
C ALA A 122 -2.58 6.57 11.10
N GLU A 123 -2.15 7.67 11.73
CA GLU A 123 -3.00 8.83 12.02
C GLU A 123 -3.46 9.57 10.76
N SER A 124 -2.53 9.87 9.84
CA SER A 124 -2.88 10.55 8.59
C SER A 124 -3.71 9.66 7.67
N PHE A 125 -3.49 8.34 7.70
CA PHE A 125 -4.34 7.39 6.98
C PHE A 125 -5.77 7.37 7.53
N GLN A 126 -5.93 7.36 8.86
CA GLN A 126 -7.25 7.48 9.49
C GLN A 126 -7.93 8.80 9.10
N GLY A 127 -7.19 9.92 9.13
CA GLY A 127 -7.69 11.22 8.67
C GLY A 127 -8.09 11.21 7.19
N GLU A 128 -7.34 10.50 6.35
CA GLU A 128 -7.62 10.34 4.93
C GLU A 128 -8.93 9.58 4.69
N ILE A 129 -9.07 8.36 5.22
CA ILE A 129 -10.25 7.53 4.98
C ILE A 129 -11.54 8.13 5.59
N ASN A 130 -11.41 8.98 6.61
CA ASN A 130 -12.55 9.66 7.22
C ASN A 130 -13.22 10.69 6.29
N GLN A 131 -12.54 11.13 5.22
CA GLN A 131 -13.07 12.10 4.26
C GLN A 131 -14.10 11.49 3.29
N TYR A 132 -14.15 10.17 3.14
CA TYR A 132 -14.95 9.49 2.11
C TYR A 132 -16.06 8.68 2.75
N ARG A 133 -17.31 8.75 2.26
CA ARG A 133 -18.47 8.13 2.92
C ARG A 133 -18.39 6.61 2.90
N ASN A 134 -17.91 6.03 1.80
CA ASN A 134 -17.78 4.60 1.56
C ASN A 134 -16.44 4.29 0.87
N ILE A 135 -16.15 3.00 0.68
CA ILE A 135 -14.89 2.54 0.11
C ILE A 135 -14.79 2.87 -1.38
N GLU A 136 -15.91 2.87 -2.10
CA GLU A 136 -15.99 3.18 -3.52
C GLU A 136 -15.55 4.63 -3.79
N GLU A 137 -16.03 5.59 -2.98
CA GLU A 137 -15.60 6.99 -3.02
C GLU A 137 -14.09 7.12 -2.75
N PHE A 138 -13.58 6.39 -1.75
CA PHE A 138 -12.15 6.38 -1.44
C PHE A 138 -11.32 5.86 -2.62
N VAL A 139 -11.67 4.68 -3.17
CA VAL A 139 -10.96 4.09 -4.32
C VAL A 139 -11.05 5.00 -5.53
N ALA A 140 -12.24 5.50 -5.87
CA ALA A 140 -12.42 6.41 -7.00
C ALA A 140 -11.53 7.66 -6.89
N ALA A 141 -11.45 8.27 -5.71
CA ALA A 141 -10.62 9.45 -5.48
C ALA A 141 -9.12 9.19 -5.60
N LYS A 142 -8.65 7.95 -5.37
CA LYS A 142 -7.22 7.62 -5.53
C LYS A 142 -6.75 7.42 -6.96
N PHE A 143 -7.68 7.12 -7.86
CA PHE A 143 -7.39 6.84 -9.26
C PHE A 143 -7.87 7.96 -10.21
N SER A 144 -8.32 9.10 -9.69
CA SER A 144 -8.78 10.26 -10.47
C SER A 144 -7.68 11.31 -10.71
N LEU A 145 -6.42 10.87 -10.89
CA LEU A 145 -5.26 11.76 -11.10
C LEU A 145 -5.08 12.13 -12.58
#